data_AF-A0A2P5X482-F1
#
_entry.id   AF-A0A2P5X482-F1
#
_cell.length_a   1.000
_cell.length_b   1.000
_cell.length_c   1.000
_cell.angle_alpha   90.00
_cell.angle_beta   90.00
_cell.angle_gamma   90.00
#
_symmetry.space_group_name_H-M   'P 1'
#
loop_
_entity.id
_entity.type
_entity.pdbx_description
1 polymer ?
#
loop_
_entity_poly.entity_id
_entity_poly.type
_entity_poly.pdbx_seq_one_letter_code
_entity_poly.pdbx_strand_id
1 'polypeptide(L)'
;MTHIYNNTCMWSGKFLIVQNFDFLLIDAMIFHRYLVPSIAHFASYFSAPTTPAVLSLHHWSKLRSLTKLEVSSPLLSFTITKASCNTIKMPNPSFNSRKRISIHALPIFVSLFFSAIPHSALKIPPPLPILPLPSASQLQWQLSSMALFLHFGPNTFTDSEWGTGHASPSVFNPTLLNASQWVHVAKEAGFSRVILTAKHHDGFCLWPSEYTDYSVKASPWRDGKGDVVAELAAGAKEAGIALGLYLSPWDRHESCYGKTLEYNEFYIGQMTELLTRYGDIKEVWLDGAKGEGEKDMEYYFDAWFSLIHQLQPDAVIFSDAGPDTRWIGDEAGVAGSTCWSLFNRSNAVIGGTNPQYSQGGDPHGHDWVPAECDVSIRRGWFWHASQVPKSALELLDIYYKSAGRNCLLLLNVPPNSSGLISDEDIQALQEFKELRRSIFSNNLAEKGLLTASSIRGGNDNYQFSPYNVFEESIYTYWAPEEDQRDWVLYLDLQESVSFNVLQVQEPIHMGQRIIKFHLEILSGGRWKNVISGTTVGYKRLLRFPTVQSQYLKLVIDMSRADPLISYMGLHMDRFSILSHASNTTSQIYVNGSQVLRQVPNKHSQTATV
;
A
#
# COMPACT_ATOMS: atom_id res chain seq x y z
N MET A 1 -1.80 -47.89 -47.90
CA MET A 1 -2.49 -49.11 -47.41
C MET A 1 -2.50 -49.00 -45.89
N THR A 2 -3.56 -48.94 -45.08
CA THR A 2 -5.03 -49.05 -45.19
C THR A 2 -5.51 -48.68 -43.77
N HIS A 3 -6.03 -47.48 -43.49
CA HIS A 3 -7.44 -47.18 -43.22
C HIS A 3 -8.28 -48.24 -42.44
N ILE A 4 -8.86 -47.80 -41.31
CA ILE A 4 -10.31 -47.84 -40.93
C ILE A 4 -10.78 -48.72 -39.73
N TYR A 5 -11.21 -47.97 -38.68
CA TYR A 5 -12.49 -47.97 -37.89
C TYR A 5 -12.80 -48.85 -36.65
N ASN A 6 -13.43 -48.12 -35.69
CA ASN A 6 -14.51 -48.47 -34.75
C ASN A 6 -14.17 -49.27 -33.48
N ASN A 7 -14.72 -49.02 -32.28
CA ASN A 7 -15.93 -48.27 -31.88
C ASN A 7 -15.91 -47.92 -30.37
N THR A 8 -16.76 -46.96 -30.03
CA THR A 8 -17.26 -46.47 -28.73
C THR A 8 -17.71 -47.51 -27.68
N CYS A 9 -17.55 -47.19 -26.39
CA CYS A 9 -18.63 -47.34 -25.40
C CYS A 9 -18.45 -46.46 -24.15
N MET A 10 -19.50 -45.70 -23.85
CA MET A 10 -19.74 -44.86 -22.67
C MET A 10 -20.01 -45.71 -21.42
N TRP A 11 -19.52 -45.28 -20.25
CA TRP A 11 -20.23 -45.49 -18.99
C TRP A 11 -20.23 -44.22 -18.15
N SER A 12 -21.45 -43.80 -17.82
CA SER A 12 -21.86 -42.67 -17.03
C SER A 12 -21.66 -42.90 -15.53
N GLY A 13 -20.98 -41.97 -14.85
CA GLY A 13 -20.95 -41.85 -13.39
C GLY A 13 -21.47 -40.48 -12.97
N LYS A 14 -22.68 -40.47 -12.40
CA LYS A 14 -23.42 -39.28 -11.94
C LYS A 14 -22.70 -38.62 -10.76
N PHE A 15 -22.35 -37.34 -10.90
CA PHE A 15 -22.13 -36.46 -9.75
C PHE A 15 -23.46 -35.85 -9.31
N LEU A 16 -23.65 -35.82 -8.00
CA LEU A 16 -24.84 -35.31 -7.32
C LEU A 16 -24.89 -33.79 -7.49
N ILE A 17 -25.81 -33.30 -8.32
CA ILE A 17 -26.26 -31.91 -8.32
C ILE A 17 -27.52 -31.88 -7.47
N VAL A 18 -27.49 -31.13 -6.36
CA VAL A 18 -28.69 -30.74 -5.62
C VAL A 18 -29.06 -29.34 -6.09
N GLN A 19 -30.02 -29.28 -7.00
CA GLN A 19 -30.86 -28.11 -7.24
C GLN A 19 -32.31 -28.58 -7.32
N ASN A 20 -33.20 -27.79 -6.71
CA ASN A 20 -34.61 -27.53 -7.02
C ASN A 20 -35.27 -27.03 -5.71
N PHE A 21 -36.16 -26.04 -5.65
CA PHE A 21 -36.55 -24.93 -6.51
C PHE A 21 -37.48 -24.05 -5.62
N ASP A 22 -37.66 -22.80 -6.03
CA ASP A 22 -38.32 -21.67 -5.38
C ASP A 22 -39.79 -21.84 -4.94
N PHE A 23 -40.21 -20.96 -4.01
CA PHE A 23 -41.49 -20.26 -4.12
C PHE A 23 -41.39 -18.77 -3.68
N LEU A 24 -42.11 -17.96 -4.45
CA LEU A 24 -42.09 -16.50 -4.63
C LEU A 24 -42.71 -15.63 -3.51
N LEU A 25 -42.21 -14.38 -3.47
CA LEU A 25 -42.85 -13.06 -3.23
C LEU A 25 -43.55 -12.74 -1.89
N ILE A 26 -43.08 -11.65 -1.25
CA ILE A 26 -43.79 -10.35 -1.13
C ILE A 26 -42.74 -9.24 -0.94
N ASP A 27 -42.86 -8.20 -1.76
CA ASP A 27 -42.10 -6.95 -1.74
C ASP A 27 -42.62 -5.94 -0.70
N ALA A 28 -41.76 -4.95 -0.40
CA ALA A 28 -42.03 -3.60 0.12
C ALA A 28 -42.20 -3.40 1.64
N MET A 29 -41.19 -2.76 2.28
CA MET A 29 -41.36 -1.41 2.82
C MET A 29 -40.02 -0.75 3.21
N ILE A 30 -39.79 0.41 2.59
CA ILE A 30 -38.72 1.39 2.79
C ILE A 30 -39.22 2.48 3.77
N PHE A 31 -38.32 2.97 4.63
CA PHE A 31 -38.27 4.29 5.32
C PHE A 31 -39.52 4.88 6.02
N HIS A 32 -39.43 5.09 7.35
CA HIS A 32 -39.47 6.40 8.03
C HIS A 32 -39.69 6.25 9.56
N ARG A 33 -38.83 6.86 10.40
CA ARG A 33 -39.20 7.99 11.29
C ARG A 33 -38.06 8.43 12.21
N TYR A 34 -37.83 9.74 12.18
CA TYR A 34 -37.09 10.56 13.15
C TYR A 34 -38.01 10.98 14.33
N LEU A 35 -37.37 11.45 15.42
CA LEU A 35 -37.81 12.42 16.47
C LEU A 35 -38.65 11.94 17.69
N VAL A 36 -37.96 11.75 18.84
CA VAL A 36 -37.93 12.57 20.11
C VAL A 36 -39.30 13.04 20.68
N PRO A 37 -39.61 12.94 22.01
CA PRO A 37 -38.93 13.76 23.04
C PRO A 37 -38.72 13.23 24.48
N SER A 38 -37.55 13.61 25.02
CA SER A 38 -37.29 14.29 26.31
C SER A 38 -38.43 14.33 27.36
N ILE A 39 -38.14 13.83 28.58
CA ILE A 39 -38.42 14.51 29.87
C ILE A 39 -37.24 14.28 30.82
N ALA A 40 -36.77 15.37 31.44
CA ALA A 40 -35.72 15.44 32.44
C ALA A 40 -36.29 15.64 33.87
N HIS A 41 -35.38 15.60 34.86
CA HIS A 41 -35.49 15.93 36.31
C HIS A 41 -36.09 14.83 37.23
N PHE A 42 -35.55 14.51 38.43
CA PHE A 42 -34.99 15.36 39.50
C PHE A 42 -33.98 14.60 40.43
N ALA A 43 -32.98 15.34 40.95
CA ALA A 43 -32.17 15.24 42.20
C ALA A 43 -31.67 13.88 42.75
N SER A 44 -30.37 13.62 42.92
CA SER A 44 -29.37 14.14 43.88
C SER A 44 -29.61 13.82 45.37
N TYR A 45 -28.63 13.11 45.99
CA TYR A 45 -28.11 13.17 47.38
C TYR A 45 -27.66 11.79 47.88
N PHE A 46 -26.35 11.52 47.93
CA PHE A 46 -25.56 11.49 49.18
C PHE A 46 -24.10 11.08 48.91
N SER A 47 -23.24 11.76 49.65
CA SER A 47 -21.79 11.77 49.73
C SER A 47 -21.14 10.48 50.26
N ALA A 48 -19.93 10.19 49.78
CA ALA A 48 -18.92 9.29 50.36
C ALA A 48 -18.38 9.82 51.71
N PRO A 49 -17.31 9.27 52.35
CA PRO A 49 -16.59 7.99 52.18
C PRO A 49 -16.35 7.23 53.52
N THR A 50 -15.73 6.04 53.49
CA THR A 50 -14.63 5.62 54.42
C THR A 50 -14.22 4.15 54.22
N THR A 51 -12.96 3.93 53.87
CA THR A 51 -12.10 2.77 54.26
C THR A 51 -11.16 3.26 55.40
N PRO A 52 -10.36 2.43 56.12
CA PRO A 52 -9.94 1.05 55.85
C PRO A 52 -9.90 0.10 57.09
N ALA A 53 -9.76 -1.20 56.87
CA ALA A 53 -9.14 -2.08 57.86
C ALA A 53 -8.49 -3.31 57.18
N VAL A 54 -7.18 -3.39 57.38
CA VAL A 54 -6.30 -4.54 57.19
C VAL A 54 -6.62 -5.60 58.24
N LEU A 55 -6.71 -6.87 57.85
CA LEU A 55 -6.38 -8.00 58.72
C LEU A 55 -6.01 -9.22 57.87
N SER A 56 -5.05 -9.96 58.40
CA SER A 56 -4.17 -10.89 57.72
C SER A 56 -4.46 -12.36 58.08
N LEU A 57 -3.78 -13.23 57.33
CA LEU A 57 -3.25 -14.55 57.74
C LEU A 57 -4.20 -15.76 57.81
N HIS A 58 -3.95 -16.65 56.83
CA HIS A 58 -3.47 -18.03 57.01
C HIS A 58 -4.45 -19.21 57.01
N HIS A 59 -3.91 -20.25 56.34
CA HIS A 59 -4.30 -21.66 56.30
C HIS A 59 -5.53 -22.00 55.49
N TRP A 60 -5.36 -22.81 54.45
CA TRP A 60 -5.65 -24.25 54.50
C TRP A 60 -4.91 -24.95 53.33
N SER A 61 -4.18 -26.01 53.65
CA SER A 61 -3.54 -26.92 52.70
C SER A 61 -4.11 -28.33 52.94
N LYS A 62 -3.99 -29.19 51.90
CA LYS A 62 -4.28 -30.65 51.87
C LYS A 62 -5.78 -31.02 51.82
N LEU A 63 -6.26 -31.94 50.96
CA LEU A 63 -5.73 -33.27 50.57
C LEU A 63 -6.42 -33.78 49.28
N ARG A 64 -5.66 -34.54 48.46
CA ARG A 64 -5.96 -35.81 47.71
C ARG A 64 -7.25 -35.91 46.86
N SER A 65 -7.37 -36.70 45.81
CA SER A 65 -6.51 -37.53 44.95
C SER A 65 -7.45 -38.22 43.95
N LEU A 66 -7.00 -38.43 42.70
CA LEU A 66 -7.33 -39.56 41.81
C LEU A 66 -8.80 -39.89 41.51
N THR A 67 -9.19 -39.80 40.22
CA THR A 67 -9.66 -40.96 39.44
C THR A 67 -9.63 -40.67 37.93
N LYS A 68 -8.96 -41.56 37.19
CA LYS A 68 -9.10 -41.80 35.74
C LYS A 68 -10.51 -42.29 35.41
N LEU A 69 -11.02 -41.98 34.22
CA LEU A 69 -12.00 -42.82 33.51
C LEU A 69 -11.94 -42.56 31.99
N GLU A 70 -11.42 -43.57 31.26
CA GLU A 70 -11.66 -43.84 29.84
C GLU A 70 -13.05 -44.47 29.67
N VAL A 71 -13.80 -44.10 28.63
CA VAL A 71 -14.87 -44.91 27.98
C VAL A 71 -15.04 -44.36 26.54
N SER A 72 -14.46 -44.95 25.49
CA SER A 72 -14.99 -46.02 24.61
C SER A 72 -16.42 -45.85 24.06
N SER A 73 -16.53 -45.97 22.74
CA SER A 73 -17.74 -45.96 21.92
C SER A 73 -18.62 -47.20 22.10
N PRO A 74 -19.87 -47.17 21.58
CA PRO A 74 -20.22 -48.25 20.65
C PRO A 74 -21.07 -47.84 19.44
N LEU A 75 -20.82 -48.57 18.35
CA LEU A 75 -21.62 -48.72 17.14
C LEU A 75 -22.96 -49.41 17.44
N LEU A 76 -24.02 -49.02 16.72
CA LEU A 76 -25.26 -49.80 16.62
C LEU A 76 -25.62 -50.02 15.15
N SER A 77 -25.68 -51.30 14.80
CA SER A 77 -26.07 -51.88 13.51
C SER A 77 -27.60 -51.99 13.42
N PHE A 78 -28.17 -51.80 12.23
CA PHE A 78 -29.51 -52.30 11.90
C PHE A 78 -29.50 -52.93 10.50
N THR A 79 -30.09 -54.11 10.39
CA THR A 79 -30.21 -54.91 9.16
C THR A 79 -31.64 -55.46 9.03
N ILE A 80 -32.24 -55.15 7.87
CA ILE A 80 -33.25 -55.87 7.06
C ILE A 80 -34.70 -56.04 7.58
N THR A 81 -35.67 -55.58 6.78
CA THR A 81 -36.69 -56.48 6.17
C THR A 81 -37.37 -55.87 4.92
N LYS A 82 -37.47 -56.72 3.87
CA LYS A 82 -38.29 -56.56 2.66
C LYS A 82 -39.76 -56.82 2.97
N ALA A 83 -40.66 -56.11 2.31
CA ALA A 83 -42.01 -56.59 2.01
C ALA A 83 -42.49 -56.04 0.65
N SER A 84 -43.29 -56.84 -0.04
CA SER A 84 -43.58 -56.84 -1.48
C SER A 84 -45.02 -56.43 -1.84
N CYS A 85 -45.21 -56.04 -3.11
CA CYS A 85 -46.37 -56.26 -3.99
C CYS A 85 -47.76 -55.69 -3.62
N ASN A 86 -48.34 -54.84 -4.49
CA ASN A 86 -49.30 -55.27 -5.52
C ASN A 86 -50.00 -54.08 -6.23
N THR A 87 -50.20 -54.27 -7.54
CA THR A 87 -51.04 -53.51 -8.48
C THR A 87 -52.52 -53.87 -8.29
N ILE A 88 -53.47 -52.94 -8.61
CA ILE A 88 -54.69 -53.15 -9.46
C ILE A 88 -55.80 -52.06 -9.26
N LYS A 89 -56.22 -51.50 -10.43
CA LYS A 89 -57.53 -50.99 -10.95
C LYS A 89 -58.35 -49.81 -10.35
N MET A 90 -58.83 -48.99 -11.30
CA MET A 90 -59.80 -47.87 -11.25
C MET A 90 -61.26 -48.27 -10.90
N PRO A 91 -62.18 -47.30 -10.68
CA PRO A 91 -63.07 -46.84 -11.78
C PRO A 91 -63.56 -45.35 -11.75
N ASN A 92 -64.13 -44.94 -12.90
CA ASN A 92 -64.85 -43.70 -13.28
C ASN A 92 -65.97 -43.22 -12.32
N PRO A 93 -66.43 -41.95 -12.47
CA PRO A 93 -67.75 -41.77 -13.11
C PRO A 93 -67.87 -40.57 -14.09
N SER A 94 -68.79 -40.75 -15.04
CA SER A 94 -69.33 -39.80 -16.03
C SER A 94 -70.25 -38.73 -15.43
N PHE A 95 -70.40 -37.56 -16.08
CA PHE A 95 -71.74 -37.01 -16.41
C PHE A 95 -71.68 -35.90 -17.50
N ASN A 96 -72.69 -35.93 -18.38
CA ASN A 96 -72.97 -35.06 -19.52
C ASN A 96 -73.42 -33.63 -19.12
N SER A 97 -73.11 -32.63 -19.94
CA SER A 97 -74.16 -31.85 -20.66
C SER A 97 -73.57 -30.99 -21.78
N ARG A 98 -74.29 -30.96 -22.91
CA ARG A 98 -74.00 -30.21 -24.14
C ARG A 98 -74.49 -28.77 -24.01
N LYS A 99 -73.78 -27.83 -24.63
CA LYS A 99 -74.37 -26.74 -25.45
C LYS A 99 -73.35 -26.27 -26.49
N ARG A 100 -73.72 -26.38 -27.77
CA ARG A 100 -73.01 -25.81 -28.93
C ARG A 100 -73.40 -24.34 -29.06
N ILE A 101 -72.41 -23.46 -29.23
CA ILE A 101 -72.59 -22.13 -29.81
C ILE A 101 -71.60 -22.03 -30.97
N SER A 102 -72.11 -21.74 -32.16
CA SER A 102 -71.35 -21.55 -33.39
C SER A 102 -70.98 -20.06 -33.50
N ILE A 103 -69.70 -19.73 -33.60
CA ILE A 103 -69.23 -18.35 -33.84
C ILE A 103 -68.29 -18.36 -35.05
N HIS A 104 -68.55 -17.43 -35.97
CA HIS A 104 -67.93 -17.26 -37.27
C HIS A 104 -66.42 -17.04 -37.20
N ALA A 105 -65.68 -17.67 -38.11
CA ALA A 105 -64.24 -17.48 -38.30
C ALA A 105 -63.97 -16.16 -39.05
N LEU A 106 -63.19 -15.27 -38.42
CA LEU A 106 -62.52 -14.15 -39.07
C LEU A 106 -61.00 -14.46 -39.06
N PRO A 107 -60.26 -14.31 -40.16
CA PRO A 107 -58.82 -14.58 -40.15
C PRO A 107 -58.09 -13.43 -39.46
N ILE A 108 -57.59 -13.67 -38.25
CA ILE A 108 -56.67 -12.78 -37.57
C ILE A 108 -55.28 -13.02 -38.17
N PHE A 109 -54.75 -12.03 -38.90
CA PHE A 109 -53.33 -11.98 -39.26
C PHE A 109 -52.53 -11.82 -37.95
N VAL A 110 -51.98 -12.93 -37.44
CA VAL A 110 -51.02 -12.89 -36.35
C VAL A 110 -49.67 -12.51 -36.95
N SER A 111 -49.36 -11.21 -36.92
CA SER A 111 -47.99 -10.73 -37.11
C SER A 111 -47.15 -11.27 -35.95
N LEU A 112 -46.43 -12.37 -36.19
CA LEU A 112 -45.38 -12.89 -35.32
C LEU A 112 -44.27 -11.84 -35.23
N PHE A 113 -44.43 -10.88 -34.31
CA PHE A 113 -43.28 -10.16 -33.77
C PHE A 113 -42.44 -11.19 -33.03
N PHE A 114 -41.41 -11.72 -33.69
CA PHE A 114 -40.27 -12.30 -32.99
C PHE A 114 -39.62 -11.17 -32.22
N SER A 115 -40.09 -10.93 -30.99
CA SER A 115 -39.34 -10.20 -29.98
C SER A 115 -38.08 -11.01 -29.75
N ALA A 116 -36.98 -10.63 -30.42
CA ALA A 116 -35.67 -11.14 -30.07
C ALA A 116 -35.46 -10.80 -28.60
N ILE A 117 -35.60 -11.79 -27.72
CA ILE A 117 -35.20 -11.65 -26.33
C ILE A 117 -33.72 -11.29 -26.41
N PRO A 118 -33.29 -10.10 -25.98
CA PRO A 118 -31.88 -9.76 -25.99
C PRO A 118 -31.21 -10.83 -25.13
N HIS A 119 -30.44 -11.71 -25.77
CA HIS A 119 -29.50 -12.53 -25.04
C HIS A 119 -28.59 -11.53 -24.35
N SER A 120 -28.77 -11.38 -23.03
CA SER A 120 -27.81 -10.65 -22.22
C SER A 120 -26.47 -11.34 -22.48
N ALA A 121 -25.60 -10.68 -23.23
CA ALA A 121 -24.26 -11.18 -23.46
C ALA A 121 -23.66 -11.45 -22.07
N LEU A 122 -23.19 -12.68 -21.86
CA LEU A 122 -22.58 -13.05 -20.59
C LEU A 122 -21.42 -12.10 -20.32
N LYS A 123 -21.35 -11.55 -19.10
CA LYS A 123 -20.24 -10.68 -18.71
C LYS A 123 -18.93 -11.45 -18.83
N ILE A 124 -17.95 -10.84 -19.48
CA ILE A 124 -16.65 -11.46 -19.67
C ILE A 124 -15.83 -11.34 -18.39
N PRO A 125 -15.30 -12.45 -17.86
CA PRO A 125 -14.56 -12.41 -16.61
C PRO A 125 -13.24 -11.63 -16.76
N PRO A 126 -12.73 -11.06 -15.66
CA PRO A 126 -11.42 -10.41 -15.66
C PRO A 126 -10.28 -11.39 -15.96
N PRO A 127 -9.13 -10.90 -16.43
CA PRO A 127 -7.91 -11.69 -16.52
C PRO A 127 -7.55 -12.31 -15.17
N LEU A 128 -6.91 -13.49 -15.19
CA LEU A 128 -6.39 -14.06 -13.95
C LEU A 128 -5.24 -13.21 -13.39
N PRO A 129 -5.15 -13.01 -12.05
CA PRO A 129 -3.97 -12.46 -11.42
C PRO A 129 -2.73 -13.31 -11.71
N ILE A 130 -1.55 -12.70 -11.77
CA ILE A 130 -0.28 -13.43 -11.87
C ILE A 130 0.51 -13.35 -10.58
N LEU A 131 1.02 -14.50 -10.14
CA LEU A 131 1.76 -14.60 -8.88
C LEU A 131 3.20 -14.06 -9.01
N PRO A 132 3.83 -13.67 -7.89
CA PRO A 132 3.22 -13.44 -6.56
C PRO A 132 2.34 -12.18 -6.54
N LEU A 133 1.45 -12.09 -5.55
CA LEU A 133 0.57 -10.93 -5.31
C LEU A 133 0.96 -10.24 -3.99
N PRO A 134 0.76 -8.92 -3.89
CA PRO A 134 0.85 -8.25 -2.60
C PRO A 134 -0.18 -8.79 -1.62
N SER A 135 0.19 -8.90 -0.34
CA SER A 135 -0.77 -8.96 0.75
C SER A 135 -1.60 -7.67 0.82
N ALA A 136 -2.71 -7.67 1.57
CA ALA A 136 -3.52 -6.47 1.75
C ALA A 136 -2.72 -5.31 2.35
N SER A 137 -1.85 -5.60 3.34
CA SER A 137 -0.98 -4.62 4.00
C SER A 137 0.08 -4.07 3.05
N GLN A 138 0.73 -4.93 2.25
CA GLN A 138 1.70 -4.52 1.23
C GLN A 138 1.05 -3.66 0.14
N LEU A 139 -0.17 -4.00 -0.28
CA LEU A 139 -0.92 -3.21 -1.25
C LEU A 139 -1.21 -1.81 -0.69
N GLN A 140 -1.75 -1.70 0.52
CA GLN A 140 -1.98 -0.41 1.17
C GLN A 140 -0.69 0.39 1.35
N TRP A 141 0.40 -0.28 1.72
CA TRP A 141 1.73 0.32 1.85
C TRP A 141 2.21 0.91 0.52
N GLN A 142 2.13 0.17 -0.59
CA GLN A 142 2.54 0.66 -1.91
C GLN A 142 1.67 1.83 -2.37
N LEU A 143 0.35 1.74 -2.17
CA LEU A 143 -0.61 2.78 -2.56
C LEU A 143 -0.24 4.14 -1.94
N SER A 144 0.24 4.13 -0.70
CA SER A 144 0.61 5.31 0.08
C SER A 144 1.77 6.11 -0.54
N SER A 145 2.61 5.49 -1.38
CA SER A 145 3.76 6.04 -2.13
C SER A 145 4.88 6.72 -1.34
N MET A 146 4.61 7.27 -0.16
CA MET A 146 5.57 8.03 0.64
C MET A 146 5.26 7.92 2.13
N ALA A 147 6.32 7.94 2.93
CA ALA A 147 6.29 8.03 4.39
C ALA A 147 7.37 9.00 4.90
N LEU A 148 7.18 9.51 6.11
CA LEU A 148 8.14 10.39 6.79
C LEU A 148 8.88 9.59 7.88
N PHE A 149 10.20 9.66 7.92
CA PHE A 149 11.01 9.03 8.97
C PHE A 149 11.53 10.10 9.95
N LEU A 150 11.57 9.79 11.23
CA LEU A 150 11.96 10.70 12.31
C LEU A 150 13.12 10.09 13.11
N HIS A 151 14.34 10.53 12.82
CA HIS A 151 15.52 10.27 13.65
C HIS A 151 15.61 11.32 14.76
N PHE A 152 15.38 10.90 16.00
CA PHE A 152 15.40 11.77 17.17
C PHE A 152 15.86 11.00 18.40
N GLY A 153 16.70 11.60 19.24
CA GLY A 153 17.27 10.90 20.40
C GLY A 153 18.52 11.60 20.93
N PRO A 154 19.31 10.96 21.81
CA PRO A 154 20.53 11.55 22.36
C PRO A 154 21.48 12.10 21.30
N ASN A 155 21.54 11.44 20.14
CA ASN A 155 22.35 11.80 18.99
C ASN A 155 22.04 13.22 18.44
N THR A 156 20.79 13.67 18.54
CA THR A 156 20.38 15.06 18.24
C THR A 156 21.06 16.08 19.17
N PHE A 157 21.33 15.70 20.42
CA PHE A 157 21.90 16.57 21.45
C PHE A 157 23.43 16.48 21.52
N THR A 158 23.99 15.34 21.09
CA THR A 158 25.44 15.11 21.04
C THR A 158 26.05 15.40 19.66
N ASP A 159 25.26 15.94 18.72
CA ASP A 159 25.69 16.27 17.35
C ASP A 159 26.35 15.06 16.66
N SER A 160 25.72 13.89 16.77
CA SER A 160 26.25 12.60 16.32
C SER A 160 25.28 11.92 15.36
N GLU A 161 25.78 11.19 14.37
CA GLU A 161 24.94 10.27 13.60
C GLU A 161 24.75 8.95 14.36
N TRP A 162 25.85 8.42 14.92
CA TRP A 162 25.90 7.12 15.58
C TRP A 162 26.38 7.29 17.02
N GLY A 163 25.46 7.27 17.99
CA GLY A 163 25.79 7.40 19.40
C GLY A 163 26.52 6.19 19.97
N THR A 164 27.38 6.42 20.97
CA THR A 164 28.28 5.40 21.54
C THR A 164 27.61 4.36 22.44
N GLY A 165 26.36 4.58 22.82
CA GLY A 165 25.67 3.80 23.87
C GLY A 165 26.02 4.20 25.31
N HIS A 166 26.84 5.23 25.49
CA HIS A 166 27.30 5.68 26.82
C HIS A 166 27.01 7.16 27.11
N ALA A 167 26.26 7.83 26.23
CA ALA A 167 25.82 9.20 26.50
C ALA A 167 24.94 9.21 27.76
N SER A 168 25.13 10.19 28.66
CA SER A 168 24.27 10.30 29.85
C SER A 168 22.81 10.51 29.41
N PRO A 169 21.81 9.79 29.96
CA PRO A 169 20.39 10.05 29.71
C PRO A 169 19.99 11.53 29.91
N SER A 170 20.73 12.25 30.75
CA SER A 170 20.52 13.68 31.01
C SER A 170 20.74 14.59 29.79
N VAL A 171 21.43 14.12 28.74
CA VAL A 171 21.62 14.92 27.51
C VAL A 171 20.32 15.04 26.72
N PHE A 172 19.45 14.03 26.81
CA PHE A 172 18.14 14.07 26.18
C PHE A 172 17.23 14.98 27.00
N ASN A 173 17.05 16.22 26.58
CA ASN A 173 16.18 17.18 27.28
C ASN A 173 15.58 18.23 26.33
N PRO A 174 14.72 17.83 25.37
CA PRO A 174 14.11 18.78 24.46
C PRO A 174 13.18 19.74 25.21
N THR A 175 13.30 21.03 24.91
CA THR A 175 12.60 22.10 25.64
C THR A 175 11.18 22.36 25.13
N LEU A 176 10.90 22.05 23.87
CA LEU A 176 9.67 22.39 23.16
C LEU A 176 9.08 21.20 22.39
N LEU A 177 9.43 19.95 22.77
CA LEU A 177 8.97 18.77 22.04
C LEU A 177 7.46 18.78 21.83
N ASN A 178 7.06 18.63 20.57
CA ASN A 178 5.67 18.52 20.16
C ASN A 178 5.54 17.53 19.00
N ALA A 179 5.27 16.26 19.31
CA ALA A 179 5.15 15.22 18.28
C ALA A 179 3.94 15.45 17.35
N SER A 180 2.88 16.14 17.80
CA SER A 180 1.76 16.53 16.93
C SER A 180 2.18 17.50 15.83
N GLN A 181 3.19 18.36 16.08
CA GLN A 181 3.77 19.21 15.02
C GLN A 181 4.42 18.36 13.94
N TRP A 182 5.11 17.28 14.29
CA TRP A 182 5.73 16.37 13.31
C TRP A 182 4.67 15.72 12.41
N VAL A 183 3.57 15.27 13.01
CA VAL A 183 2.44 14.64 12.29
C VAL A 183 1.73 15.65 11.39
N HIS A 184 1.51 16.88 11.86
CA HIS A 184 0.90 17.93 11.04
C HIS A 184 1.79 18.29 9.85
N VAL A 185 3.11 18.43 10.04
CA VAL A 185 4.06 18.64 8.94
C VAL A 185 4.00 17.49 7.93
N ALA A 186 3.98 16.24 8.39
CA ALA A 186 3.84 15.07 7.52
C ALA A 186 2.55 15.13 6.68
N LYS A 187 1.41 15.33 7.34
CA LYS A 187 0.09 15.42 6.69
C LYS A 187 0.03 16.57 5.69
N GLU A 188 0.50 17.75 6.08
CA GLU A 188 0.50 18.94 5.22
C GLU A 188 1.39 18.77 4.00
N ALA A 189 2.53 18.07 4.11
CA ALA A 189 3.41 17.75 2.99
C ALA A 189 2.93 16.56 2.13
N GLY A 190 1.82 15.90 2.53
CA GLY A 190 1.19 14.82 1.78
C GLY A 190 1.77 13.44 2.05
N PHE A 191 2.41 13.23 3.20
CA PHE A 191 2.78 11.91 3.70
C PHE A 191 1.59 11.29 4.42
N SER A 192 1.40 9.99 4.24
CA SER A 192 0.29 9.23 4.85
C SER A 192 0.72 8.41 6.07
N ARG A 193 2.03 8.34 6.33
CA ARG A 193 2.64 7.56 7.41
C ARG A 193 3.84 8.28 7.98
N VAL A 194 4.03 8.14 9.30
CA VAL A 194 5.23 8.58 10.03
C VAL A 194 5.88 7.39 10.71
N ILE A 195 7.20 7.30 10.69
CA ILE A 195 7.99 6.27 11.35
C ILE A 195 8.92 6.98 12.35
N LEU A 196 8.96 6.52 13.60
CA LEU A 196 9.86 7.06 14.62
C LEU A 196 10.94 6.05 14.98
N THR A 197 12.16 6.54 15.12
CA THR A 197 13.25 5.81 15.78
C THR A 197 12.99 5.65 17.28
N ALA A 198 12.15 4.68 17.66
CA ALA A 198 11.83 4.43 19.07
C ALA A 198 13.08 4.08 19.87
N LYS A 199 14.02 3.35 19.25
CA LYS A 199 15.38 3.13 19.74
C LYS A 199 16.34 3.06 18.55
N HIS A 200 17.42 3.84 18.60
CA HIS A 200 18.51 3.80 17.63
C HIS A 200 19.69 2.95 18.14
N HIS A 201 20.76 2.80 17.36
CA HIS A 201 21.91 1.95 17.69
C HIS A 201 22.54 2.24 19.06
N ASP A 202 22.46 3.48 19.54
CA ASP A 202 22.93 3.85 20.88
C ASP A 202 22.12 3.20 22.01
N GLY A 203 20.98 2.57 21.72
CA GLY A 203 20.20 1.79 22.69
C GLY A 203 19.25 2.62 23.57
N PHE A 204 19.25 3.95 23.46
CA PHE A 204 18.37 4.80 24.26
C PHE A 204 16.92 4.67 23.79
N CYS A 205 16.03 4.24 24.69
CA CYS A 205 14.61 4.07 24.37
C CYS A 205 13.82 5.37 24.58
N LEU A 206 13.08 5.80 23.55
CA LEU A 206 12.24 7.00 23.58
C LEU A 206 10.89 6.82 24.31
N TRP A 207 10.68 5.65 24.90
CA TRP A 207 9.54 5.31 25.75
C TRP A 207 10.03 4.75 27.08
N PRO A 208 9.22 4.78 28.16
CA PRO A 208 9.62 4.28 29.47
C PRO A 208 9.61 2.74 29.52
N SER A 209 10.56 2.10 28.83
CA SER A 209 10.68 0.64 28.76
C SER A 209 10.88 0.01 30.15
N GLU A 210 10.20 -1.11 30.38
CA GLU A 210 10.35 -1.92 31.60
C GLU A 210 11.63 -2.76 31.59
N TYR A 211 12.25 -2.95 30.42
CA TYR A 211 13.39 -3.85 30.23
C TYR A 211 14.75 -3.19 30.33
N THR A 212 14.84 -1.85 30.28
CA THR A 212 16.12 -1.12 30.42
C THR A 212 15.96 0.20 31.15
N ASP A 213 16.99 0.59 31.91
CA ASP A 213 17.09 1.90 32.55
C ASP A 213 17.58 3.00 31.60
N TYR A 214 18.11 2.63 30.44
CA TYR A 214 18.57 3.56 29.42
C TYR A 214 17.44 4.03 28.51
N SER A 215 16.54 4.82 29.10
CA SER A 215 15.38 5.36 28.42
C SER A 215 15.00 6.73 28.94
N VAL A 216 13.96 7.33 28.36
CA VAL A 216 13.38 8.61 28.79
C VAL A 216 13.05 8.67 30.29
N LYS A 217 12.85 7.52 30.96
CA LYS A 217 12.62 7.46 32.42
C LYS A 217 13.83 7.91 33.25
N ALA A 218 15.04 7.83 32.69
CA ALA A 218 16.28 8.27 33.32
C ALA A 218 16.71 9.69 32.88
N SER A 219 15.93 10.33 32.00
CA SER A 219 16.17 11.70 31.52
C SER A 219 15.41 12.74 32.39
N PRO A 220 15.89 14.00 32.48
CA PRO A 220 15.15 15.09 33.11
C PRO A 220 13.93 15.54 32.30
N TRP A 221 13.80 15.12 31.04
CA TRP A 221 12.70 15.50 30.17
C TRP A 221 11.37 15.05 30.77
N ARG A 222 10.44 16.01 30.92
CA ARG A 222 9.14 15.82 31.60
C ARG A 222 9.28 15.12 32.96
N ASP A 223 10.31 15.47 33.73
CA ASP A 223 10.61 14.90 35.04
C ASP A 223 10.74 13.35 35.02
N GLY A 224 11.26 12.79 33.93
CA GLY A 224 11.42 11.34 33.74
C GLY A 224 10.10 10.60 33.46
N LYS A 225 9.02 11.32 33.14
CA LYS A 225 7.68 10.75 32.86
C LYS A 225 7.25 10.90 31.40
N GLY A 226 8.14 11.40 30.55
CA GLY A 226 7.85 11.57 29.14
C GLY A 226 7.81 10.24 28.39
N ASP A 227 7.06 10.23 27.28
CA ASP A 227 6.98 9.12 26.35
C ASP A 227 6.77 9.70 24.94
N VAL A 228 7.84 9.74 24.15
CA VAL A 228 7.79 10.32 22.79
C VAL A 228 6.93 9.46 21.87
N VAL A 229 6.96 8.14 22.06
CA VAL A 229 6.18 7.19 21.26
C VAL A 229 4.68 7.40 21.52
N ALA A 230 4.27 7.60 22.78
CA ALA A 230 2.89 7.93 23.13
C ALA A 230 2.43 9.26 22.52
N GLU A 231 3.25 10.31 22.62
CA GLU A 231 2.92 11.62 22.04
C GLU A 231 2.74 11.53 20.51
N LEU A 232 3.63 10.81 19.82
CA LEU A 232 3.52 10.62 18.38
C LEU A 232 2.31 9.78 18.00
N ALA A 233 2.06 8.67 18.72
CA ALA A 233 0.92 7.80 18.46
C ALA A 233 -0.42 8.51 18.63
N ALA A 234 -0.54 9.34 19.66
CA ALA A 234 -1.72 10.18 19.87
C ALA A 234 -1.92 11.17 18.72
N GLY A 235 -0.87 11.90 18.32
CA GLY A 235 -0.93 12.84 17.20
C GLY A 235 -1.26 12.17 15.86
N ALA A 236 -0.66 11.01 15.58
CA ALA A 236 -0.89 10.23 14.37
C ALA A 236 -2.35 9.78 14.28
N LYS A 237 -2.89 9.23 15.37
CA LYS A 237 -4.30 8.82 15.47
C LYS A 237 -5.27 9.98 15.27
N GLU A 238 -5.03 11.13 15.91
CA GLU A 238 -5.87 12.32 15.78
C GLU A 238 -5.87 12.85 14.33
N ALA A 239 -4.70 12.84 13.68
CA ALA A 239 -4.56 13.36 12.32
C ALA A 239 -5.00 12.37 11.22
N GLY A 240 -5.26 11.11 11.55
CA GLY A 240 -5.52 10.04 10.57
C GLY A 240 -4.29 9.65 9.76
N ILE A 241 -3.10 9.74 10.37
CA ILE A 241 -1.82 9.36 9.79
C ILE A 241 -1.42 8.00 10.34
N ALA A 242 -0.95 7.09 9.48
CA ALA A 242 -0.47 5.79 9.91
C ALA A 242 0.82 5.93 10.74
N LEU A 243 0.97 5.08 11.77
CA LEU A 243 2.14 5.05 12.63
C LEU A 243 3.03 3.85 12.28
N GLY A 244 4.33 4.08 12.18
CA GLY A 244 5.35 3.05 12.15
C GLY A 244 6.41 3.29 13.22
N LEU A 245 7.15 2.23 13.56
CA LEU A 245 8.20 2.27 14.58
C LEU A 245 9.45 1.57 14.09
N TYR A 246 10.59 2.18 14.39
CA TYR A 246 11.92 1.61 14.21
C TYR A 246 12.48 1.17 15.57
N LEU A 247 12.93 -0.06 15.63
CA LEU A 247 13.61 -0.63 16.79
C LEU A 247 14.92 -1.27 16.32
N SER A 248 16.04 -0.58 16.51
CA SER A 248 17.32 -1.07 16.03
C SER A 248 17.68 -2.46 16.59
N PRO A 249 17.99 -3.46 15.73
CA PRO A 249 18.54 -4.74 16.16
C PRO A 249 19.92 -4.61 16.78
N TRP A 250 20.78 -3.76 16.23
CA TRP A 250 22.10 -3.49 16.82
C TRP A 250 21.97 -2.53 18.01
N ASP A 251 22.46 -2.95 19.18
CA ASP A 251 22.43 -2.17 20.41
C ASP A 251 23.83 -2.02 21.01
N ARG A 252 24.26 -0.77 21.21
CA ARG A 252 25.57 -0.43 21.76
C ARG A 252 25.55 -0.19 23.26
N HIS A 253 24.38 -0.17 23.88
CA HIS A 253 24.22 0.03 25.32
C HIS A 253 24.03 -1.29 26.06
N GLU A 254 23.14 -2.13 25.56
CA GLU A 254 22.61 -3.23 26.35
C GLU A 254 23.67 -4.31 26.62
N SER A 255 23.78 -4.69 27.89
CA SER A 255 24.79 -5.61 28.40
C SER A 255 24.65 -7.03 27.85
N CYS A 256 23.43 -7.43 27.51
CA CYS A 256 23.16 -8.73 26.90
C CYS A 256 23.43 -8.74 25.38
N TYR A 257 23.70 -7.60 24.73
CA TYR A 257 24.06 -7.61 23.31
C TYR A 257 25.36 -8.41 23.07
N GLY A 258 25.27 -9.36 22.13
CA GLY A 258 26.27 -10.41 21.88
C GLY A 258 26.02 -11.73 22.62
N LYS A 259 25.01 -11.80 23.48
CA LYS A 259 24.48 -13.05 24.07
C LYS A 259 23.17 -13.38 23.34
N THR A 260 23.27 -14.27 22.35
CA THR A 260 22.22 -14.52 21.36
C THR A 260 20.84 -14.72 22.01
N LEU A 261 20.70 -15.66 22.94
CA LEU A 261 19.38 -15.97 23.51
C LEU A 261 18.83 -14.79 24.30
N GLU A 262 19.63 -14.27 25.23
CA GLU A 262 19.21 -13.23 26.17
C GLU A 262 18.85 -11.91 25.48
N TYR A 263 19.60 -11.52 24.45
CA TYR A 263 19.26 -10.31 23.71
C TYR A 263 18.03 -10.50 22.81
N ASN A 264 17.82 -11.68 22.23
CA ASN A 264 16.58 -11.94 21.48
C ASN A 264 15.35 -11.94 22.40
N GLU A 265 15.44 -12.45 23.63
CA GLU A 265 14.38 -12.37 24.64
C GLU A 265 14.10 -10.92 25.06
N PHE A 266 15.16 -10.14 25.31
CA PHE A 266 15.07 -8.70 25.60
C PHE A 266 14.39 -7.93 24.46
N TYR A 267 14.83 -8.18 23.23
CA TYR A 267 14.32 -7.52 22.03
C TYR A 267 12.83 -7.80 21.81
N ILE A 268 12.40 -9.06 21.96
CA ILE A 268 10.98 -9.45 21.90
C ILE A 268 10.17 -8.78 23.02
N GLY A 269 10.74 -8.64 24.22
CA GLY A 269 10.13 -7.90 25.31
C GLY A 269 9.82 -6.45 24.91
N GLN A 270 10.82 -5.72 24.43
CA GLN A 270 10.68 -4.34 23.96
C GLN A 270 9.71 -4.21 22.78
N MET A 271 9.81 -5.11 21.79
CA MET A 271 8.89 -5.15 20.65
C MET A 271 7.44 -5.35 21.12
N THR A 272 7.22 -6.22 22.11
CA THR A 272 5.87 -6.42 22.68
C THR A 272 5.33 -5.15 23.34
N GLU A 273 6.16 -4.37 24.05
CA GLU A 273 5.73 -3.07 24.60
C GLU A 273 5.27 -2.14 23.47
N LEU A 274 6.08 -1.98 22.43
CA LEU A 274 5.81 -1.08 21.31
C LEU A 274 4.56 -1.49 20.52
N LEU A 275 4.35 -2.78 20.31
CA LEU A 275 3.23 -3.28 19.50
C LEU A 275 1.92 -3.44 20.28
N THR A 276 1.91 -3.29 21.61
CA THR A 276 0.68 -3.47 22.40
C THR A 276 0.22 -2.22 23.16
N ARG A 277 1.10 -1.22 23.36
CA ARG A 277 0.80 -0.03 24.17
C ARG A 277 0.38 1.20 23.35
N TYR A 278 0.71 1.25 22.05
CA TYR A 278 0.64 2.47 21.24
C TYR A 278 -0.41 2.46 20.12
N GLY A 279 -1.33 1.49 20.14
CA GLY A 279 -2.41 1.36 19.15
C GLY A 279 -1.98 0.61 17.89
N ASP A 280 -2.55 1.00 16.75
CA ASP A 280 -2.33 0.32 15.47
C ASP A 280 -0.99 0.74 14.87
N ILE A 281 -0.07 -0.22 14.73
CA ILE A 281 1.22 -0.03 14.07
C ILE A 281 1.11 -0.58 12.65
N LYS A 282 1.40 0.27 11.66
CA LYS A 282 1.29 -0.07 10.23
C LYS A 282 2.63 -0.40 9.57
N GLU A 283 3.74 -0.07 10.23
CA GLU A 283 5.07 -0.44 9.76
C GLU A 283 6.04 -0.66 10.92
N VAL A 284 6.81 -1.75 10.85
CA VAL A 284 7.94 -2.01 11.76
C VAL A 284 9.21 -2.04 10.93
N TRP A 285 10.16 -1.18 11.28
CA TRP A 285 11.39 -1.00 10.52
C TRP A 285 12.58 -1.60 11.28
N LEU A 286 13.28 -2.52 10.63
CA LEU A 286 14.37 -3.32 11.21
C LEU A 286 15.59 -3.24 10.27
N ASP A 287 16.63 -2.49 10.62
CA ASP A 287 17.85 -2.45 9.81
C ASP A 287 18.72 -3.69 9.99
N GLY A 288 19.57 -3.91 8.98
CA GLY A 288 20.74 -4.76 9.05
C GLY A 288 22.06 -4.04 9.34
N ALA A 289 22.04 -2.73 9.62
CA ALA A 289 23.25 -1.94 9.87
C ALA A 289 23.98 -2.38 11.15
N LYS A 290 25.30 -2.56 11.03
CA LYS A 290 26.19 -2.92 12.14
C LYS A 290 27.59 -2.37 11.90
N GLY A 291 28.18 -1.77 12.93
CA GLY A 291 29.55 -1.25 12.87
C GLY A 291 30.61 -2.34 12.69
N GLU A 292 31.71 -1.98 12.01
CA GLU A 292 32.87 -2.87 11.89
C GLU A 292 33.50 -3.14 13.26
N GLY A 293 33.82 -4.41 13.53
CA GLY A 293 34.46 -4.83 14.79
C GLY A 293 33.54 -4.90 16.01
N GLU A 294 32.24 -4.67 15.83
CA GLU A 294 31.23 -4.80 16.88
C GLU A 294 30.94 -6.27 17.22
N LYS A 295 30.45 -6.52 18.44
CA LYS A 295 30.19 -7.88 18.96
C LYS A 295 29.35 -8.70 17.97
N ASP A 296 29.73 -9.95 17.74
CA ASP A 296 28.92 -10.91 16.99
C ASP A 296 27.55 -11.10 17.65
N MET A 297 26.50 -11.14 16.83
CA MET A 297 25.12 -11.23 17.28
C MET A 297 24.31 -11.93 16.21
N GLU A 298 23.53 -12.93 16.61
CA GLU A 298 22.61 -13.66 15.74
C GLU A 298 21.17 -13.26 16.09
N TYR A 299 20.44 -12.72 15.12
CA TYR A 299 19.05 -12.29 15.32
C TYR A 299 18.08 -13.38 14.91
N TYR A 300 17.11 -13.69 15.76
CA TYR A 300 16.03 -14.65 15.47
C TYR A 300 14.91 -13.95 14.69
N PHE A 301 15.25 -13.40 13.52
CA PHE A 301 14.34 -12.62 12.68
C PHE A 301 13.01 -13.33 12.40
N ASP A 302 13.02 -14.63 12.11
CA ASP A 302 11.77 -15.39 11.87
C ASP A 302 10.83 -15.36 13.09
N ALA A 303 11.38 -15.45 14.31
CA ALA A 303 10.60 -15.35 15.53
C ALA A 303 10.09 -13.92 15.75
N TRP A 304 10.91 -12.90 15.45
CA TRP A 304 10.53 -11.50 15.55
C TRP A 304 9.41 -11.16 14.57
N PHE A 305 9.52 -11.58 13.30
CA PHE A 305 8.50 -11.38 12.28
C PHE A 305 7.18 -12.07 12.65
N SER A 306 7.26 -13.30 13.15
CA SER A 306 6.09 -14.05 13.61
C SER A 306 5.36 -13.33 14.74
N LEU A 307 6.10 -12.79 15.72
CA LEU A 307 5.53 -12.00 16.81
C LEU A 307 4.90 -10.70 16.30
N ILE A 308 5.59 -9.97 15.41
CA ILE A 308 5.08 -8.72 14.86
C ILE A 308 3.74 -8.96 14.17
N HIS A 309 3.63 -9.94 13.28
CA HIS A 309 2.36 -10.26 12.63
C HIS A 309 1.30 -10.84 13.57
N GLN A 310 1.70 -11.52 14.64
CA GLN A 310 0.76 -12.00 15.66
C GLN A 310 0.11 -10.83 16.40
N LEU A 311 0.89 -9.80 16.77
CA LEU A 311 0.41 -8.66 17.53
C LEU A 311 -0.22 -7.57 16.64
N GLN A 312 0.30 -7.40 15.43
CA GLN A 312 -0.06 -6.37 14.46
C GLN A 312 -0.14 -6.98 13.06
N PRO A 313 -1.20 -7.76 12.74
CA PRO A 313 -1.32 -8.48 11.47
C PRO A 313 -1.38 -7.57 10.23
N ASP A 314 -1.74 -6.31 10.41
CA ASP A 314 -1.78 -5.31 9.34
C ASP A 314 -0.45 -4.55 9.17
N ALA A 315 0.55 -4.80 10.02
CA ALA A 315 1.85 -4.15 9.90
C ALA A 315 2.66 -4.75 8.75
N VAL A 316 3.30 -3.88 7.98
CA VAL A 316 4.37 -4.25 7.06
C VAL A 316 5.71 -4.23 7.78
N ILE A 317 6.53 -5.25 7.57
CA ILE A 317 7.88 -5.33 8.13
C ILE A 317 8.90 -4.99 7.05
N PHE A 318 9.63 -3.90 7.29
CA PHE A 318 10.83 -3.57 6.53
C PHE A 318 12.05 -4.28 7.12
N SER A 319 12.86 -4.85 6.23
CA SER A 319 14.29 -5.05 6.46
C SER A 319 15.07 -4.95 5.14
N ASP A 320 16.38 -5.13 5.14
CA ASP A 320 17.19 -5.18 3.93
C ASP A 320 16.77 -6.29 2.94
N ALA A 321 16.04 -7.31 3.39
CA ALA A 321 15.71 -8.50 2.59
C ALA A 321 14.22 -8.92 2.65
N GLY A 322 13.36 -8.22 3.40
CA GLY A 322 11.98 -8.63 3.69
C GLY A 322 11.73 -8.97 5.17
N PRO A 323 10.53 -9.44 5.54
CA PRO A 323 9.71 -10.31 4.74
C PRO A 323 8.74 -9.57 3.81
N ASP A 324 8.28 -8.37 4.19
CA ASP A 324 7.22 -7.69 3.46
C ASP A 324 7.73 -6.61 2.51
N THR A 325 8.73 -5.83 2.93
CA THR A 325 9.38 -4.81 2.09
C THR A 325 10.89 -4.92 2.22
N ARG A 326 11.60 -4.46 1.19
CA ARG A 326 13.07 -4.50 1.15
C ARG A 326 13.68 -3.12 1.04
N TRP A 327 14.87 -2.96 1.61
CA TRP A 327 15.74 -1.84 1.31
C TRP A 327 16.09 -1.81 -0.18
N ILE A 328 16.04 -0.64 -0.83
CA ILE A 328 16.40 -0.51 -2.24
C ILE A 328 17.89 -0.79 -2.50
N GLY A 329 18.76 -0.69 -1.49
CA GLY A 329 20.21 -0.85 -1.62
C GLY A 329 20.96 0.46 -1.85
N ASP A 330 20.37 1.60 -1.49
CA ASP A 330 20.96 2.94 -1.63
C ASP A 330 20.27 3.93 -0.68
N GLU A 331 21.04 4.68 0.11
CA GLU A 331 20.54 5.73 1.03
C GLU A 331 20.40 7.11 0.36
N ALA A 332 20.75 7.23 -0.93
CA ALA A 332 20.45 8.44 -1.71
C ALA A 332 19.00 8.46 -2.23
N GLY A 333 18.20 7.43 -1.91
CA GLY A 333 16.81 7.30 -2.29
C GLY A 333 16.61 7.02 -3.79
N VAL A 334 17.56 6.32 -4.42
CA VAL A 334 17.56 6.08 -5.87
C VAL A 334 17.36 4.60 -6.19
N ALA A 335 16.22 4.28 -6.80
CA ALA A 335 15.99 2.97 -7.38
C ALA A 335 16.64 2.82 -8.77
N GLY A 336 16.89 1.58 -9.16
CA GLY A 336 17.27 1.22 -10.52
C GLY A 336 16.24 1.67 -11.56
N SER A 337 16.64 1.75 -12.83
CA SER A 337 15.68 2.04 -13.91
C SER A 337 14.62 0.92 -14.06
N THR A 338 14.95 -0.29 -13.65
CA THR A 338 14.06 -1.45 -13.50
C THR A 338 13.90 -1.73 -12.01
N CYS A 339 12.68 -1.96 -11.54
CA CYS A 339 12.40 -2.33 -10.15
C CYS A 339 11.19 -3.28 -10.10
N TRP A 340 11.48 -4.56 -9.96
CA TRP A 340 10.47 -5.59 -9.69
C TRP A 340 10.08 -5.56 -8.21
N SER A 341 8.77 -5.64 -7.94
CA SER A 341 8.26 -6.00 -6.61
C SER A 341 8.44 -7.50 -6.35
N LEU A 342 8.61 -8.30 -7.40
CA LEU A 342 9.02 -9.69 -7.29
C LEU A 342 10.44 -9.79 -6.75
N PHE A 343 10.63 -10.73 -5.84
CA PHE A 343 11.90 -10.95 -5.17
C PHE A 343 12.06 -12.42 -4.79
N ASN A 344 13.30 -12.87 -4.59
CA ASN A 344 13.58 -14.17 -3.98
C ASN A 344 14.32 -13.92 -2.67
N ARG A 345 13.60 -14.01 -1.56
CA ARG A 345 14.17 -13.76 -0.23
C ARG A 345 15.30 -14.74 0.12
N SER A 346 15.31 -15.93 -0.47
CA SER A 346 16.39 -16.92 -0.25
C SER A 346 17.73 -16.49 -0.86
N ASN A 347 17.74 -15.50 -1.75
CA ASN A 347 18.95 -14.93 -2.36
C ASN A 347 19.41 -13.63 -1.66
N ALA A 348 18.75 -13.21 -0.59
CA ALA A 348 19.02 -11.98 0.13
C ALA A 348 19.25 -12.27 1.63
N VAL A 349 20.04 -11.44 2.28
CA VAL A 349 20.41 -11.60 3.69
C VAL A 349 20.34 -10.25 4.36
N ILE A 350 19.66 -10.14 5.49
CA ILE A 350 19.53 -8.88 6.22
C ILE A 350 20.91 -8.36 6.63
N GLY A 351 21.23 -7.11 6.31
CA GLY A 351 22.56 -6.50 6.51
C GLY A 351 23.65 -6.96 5.53
N GLY A 352 23.31 -7.79 4.54
CA GLY A 352 24.26 -8.34 3.57
C GLY A 352 23.73 -8.50 2.15
N THR A 353 22.54 -7.97 1.86
CA THR A 353 21.91 -8.07 0.53
C THR A 353 22.76 -7.36 -0.51
N ASN A 354 22.95 -7.99 -1.67
CA ASN A 354 23.61 -7.36 -2.81
C ASN A 354 22.81 -6.12 -3.28
N PRO A 355 23.38 -4.90 -3.27
CA PRO A 355 22.64 -3.70 -3.64
C PRO A 355 22.07 -3.71 -5.06
N GLN A 356 22.81 -4.27 -6.03
CA GLN A 356 22.34 -4.33 -7.42
C GLN A 356 21.14 -5.27 -7.58
N TYR A 357 21.15 -6.40 -6.87
CA TYR A 357 20.01 -7.31 -6.81
C TYR A 357 18.80 -6.62 -6.17
N SER A 358 19.01 -5.90 -5.06
CA SER A 358 17.91 -5.22 -4.38
C SER A 358 17.29 -4.10 -5.22
N GLN A 359 18.11 -3.30 -5.92
CA GLN A 359 17.64 -2.23 -6.80
C GLN A 359 16.77 -2.76 -7.94
N GLY A 360 17.16 -3.87 -8.55
CA GLY A 360 16.45 -4.45 -9.70
C GLY A 360 15.22 -5.28 -9.32
N GLY A 361 15.27 -5.94 -8.17
CA GLY A 361 14.38 -7.04 -7.86
C GLY A 361 14.62 -8.25 -8.77
N ASP A 362 13.72 -9.23 -8.73
CA ASP A 362 13.89 -10.50 -9.44
C ASP A 362 12.64 -10.85 -10.27
N PRO A 363 12.69 -10.83 -11.61
CA PRO A 363 11.54 -11.20 -12.45
C PRO A 363 11.09 -12.67 -12.29
N HIS A 364 11.94 -13.52 -11.71
CA HIS A 364 11.67 -14.91 -11.38
C HIS A 364 11.44 -15.13 -9.88
N GLY A 365 11.40 -14.05 -9.09
CA GLY A 365 11.09 -14.07 -7.67
C GLY A 365 9.70 -14.65 -7.39
N HIS A 366 9.60 -15.39 -6.29
CA HIS A 366 8.35 -16.02 -5.84
C HIS A 366 7.74 -15.31 -4.63
N ASP A 367 8.43 -14.33 -4.06
CA ASP A 367 7.93 -13.45 -3.01
C ASP A 367 7.52 -12.09 -3.62
N TRP A 368 6.48 -11.46 -3.07
CA TRP A 368 6.20 -10.05 -3.31
C TRP A 368 6.86 -9.25 -2.19
N VAL A 369 7.95 -8.54 -2.49
CA VAL A 369 8.74 -7.77 -1.50
C VAL A 369 9.11 -6.42 -2.12
N PRO A 370 8.17 -5.47 -2.28
CA PRO A 370 8.44 -4.20 -2.94
C PRO A 370 9.53 -3.39 -2.23
N ALA A 371 10.22 -2.54 -3.00
CA ALA A 371 11.35 -1.78 -2.51
C ALA A 371 10.93 -0.46 -1.86
N GLU A 372 11.61 -0.13 -0.77
CA GLU A 372 11.56 1.18 -0.10
C GLU A 372 12.88 1.93 -0.36
N CYS A 373 12.76 3.18 -0.81
CA CYS A 373 13.88 4.10 -0.97
C CYS A 373 13.91 5.06 0.21
N ASP A 374 14.83 4.82 1.13
CA ASP A 374 15.08 5.64 2.30
C ASP A 374 16.17 6.68 2.03
N VAL A 375 15.92 7.91 2.48
CA VAL A 375 16.85 9.03 2.29
C VAL A 375 16.54 10.15 3.28
N SER A 376 17.58 10.82 3.79
CA SER A 376 17.39 12.01 4.61
C SER A 376 17.13 13.27 3.79
N ILE A 377 16.28 14.16 4.29
CA ILE A 377 16.15 15.52 3.75
C ILE A 377 17.46 16.31 3.96
N ARG A 378 18.27 15.95 4.95
CA ARG A 378 19.58 16.54 5.25
C ARG A 378 20.71 15.63 4.77
N ARG A 379 21.96 15.94 5.10
CA ARG A 379 23.10 15.06 4.81
C ARG A 379 23.13 13.87 5.76
N GLY A 380 22.87 14.10 7.03
CA GLY A 380 22.77 13.09 8.07
C GLY A 380 21.32 12.70 8.38
N TRP A 381 21.15 11.60 9.11
CA TRP A 381 19.87 11.12 9.61
C TRP A 381 19.41 11.95 10.80
N PHE A 382 20.30 12.26 11.75
CA PHE A 382 19.96 13.12 12.89
C PHE A 382 20.07 14.60 12.53
N TRP A 383 19.43 15.46 13.33
CA TRP A 383 19.50 16.89 13.11
C TRP A 383 20.86 17.44 13.56
N HIS A 384 21.48 18.20 12.68
CA HIS A 384 22.73 18.91 12.91
C HIS A 384 22.57 20.39 12.55
N ALA A 385 22.94 21.29 13.46
CA ALA A 385 22.83 22.74 13.24
C ALA A 385 23.64 23.24 12.03
N SER A 386 24.71 22.52 11.68
CA SER A 386 25.60 22.84 10.57
C SER A 386 25.05 22.44 9.20
N GLN A 387 23.97 21.66 9.16
CA GLN A 387 23.39 21.14 7.92
C GLN A 387 22.20 21.99 7.47
N VAL A 388 21.88 21.89 6.19
CA VAL A 388 20.69 22.49 5.56
C VAL A 388 19.91 21.39 4.83
N PRO A 389 18.58 21.53 4.69
CA PRO A 389 17.80 20.58 3.90
C PRO A 389 18.18 20.64 2.43
N LYS A 390 17.99 19.50 1.75
CA LYS A 390 17.94 19.39 0.29
C LYS A 390 16.86 20.34 -0.24
N SER A 391 17.12 20.91 -1.41
CA SER A 391 16.17 21.77 -2.09
C SER A 391 14.94 21.01 -2.59
N ALA A 392 13.82 21.70 -2.79
CA ALA A 392 12.60 21.09 -3.33
C ALA A 392 12.81 20.44 -4.72
N LEU A 393 13.73 20.95 -5.55
CA LEU A 393 14.07 20.36 -6.85
C LEU A 393 14.86 19.06 -6.71
N GLU A 394 15.77 18.99 -5.73
CA GLU A 394 16.47 17.74 -5.41
C GLU A 394 15.50 16.69 -4.87
N LEU A 395 14.58 17.07 -3.98
CA LEU A 395 13.52 16.18 -3.49
C LEU A 395 12.60 15.71 -4.62
N LEU A 396 12.29 16.58 -5.59
CA LEU A 396 11.53 16.20 -6.79
C LEU A 396 12.30 15.18 -7.64
N ASP A 397 13.60 15.37 -7.84
CA ASP A 397 14.43 14.42 -8.58
C ASP A 397 14.49 13.04 -7.89
N ILE A 398 14.64 13.03 -6.56
CA ILE A 398 14.55 11.82 -5.73
C ILE A 398 13.17 11.16 -5.90
N TYR A 399 12.08 11.91 -5.84
CA TYR A 399 10.72 11.38 -6.05
C TYR A 399 10.56 10.66 -7.40
N TYR A 400 11.09 11.24 -8.49
CA TYR A 400 11.10 10.59 -9.80
C TYR A 400 11.98 9.31 -9.84
N LYS A 401 13.01 9.25 -9.00
CA LYS A 401 13.96 8.12 -8.92
C LYS A 401 13.57 7.05 -7.89
N SER A 402 12.53 7.29 -7.08
CA SER A 402 12.01 6.38 -6.06
C SER A 402 10.55 6.04 -6.33
N ALA A 403 9.61 6.86 -5.84
CA ALA A 403 8.17 6.69 -6.02
C ALA A 403 7.76 6.65 -7.51
N GLY A 404 8.50 7.34 -8.38
CA GLY A 404 8.36 7.27 -9.82
C GLY A 404 8.89 5.99 -10.47
N ARG A 405 9.43 5.03 -9.70
CA ARG A 405 10.03 3.77 -10.17
C ARG A 405 9.57 2.57 -9.35
N ASN A 406 8.27 2.51 -9.04
CA ASN A 406 7.65 1.38 -8.32
C ASN A 406 8.18 1.17 -6.88
N CYS A 407 8.74 2.21 -6.25
CA CYS A 407 9.19 2.14 -4.86
C CYS A 407 8.31 3.01 -3.96
N LEU A 408 8.41 2.83 -2.64
CA LEU A 408 7.98 3.85 -1.69
C LEU A 408 9.15 4.81 -1.41
N LEU A 409 8.87 6.10 -1.24
CA LEU A 409 9.85 7.08 -0.76
C LEU A 409 9.70 7.27 0.75
N LEU A 410 10.67 6.81 1.53
CA LEU A 410 10.78 7.08 2.95
C LEU A 410 11.72 8.26 3.17
N LEU A 411 11.17 9.45 3.41
CA LEU A 411 11.96 10.67 3.56
C LEU A 411 12.19 10.96 5.05
N ASN A 412 13.44 10.91 5.51
CA ASN A 412 13.79 11.29 6.87
C ASN A 412 13.82 12.81 7.07
N VAL A 413 13.17 13.30 8.11
CA VAL A 413 13.12 14.72 8.50
C VAL A 413 13.34 14.83 10.01
N PRO A 414 14.58 15.06 10.47
CA PRO A 414 14.88 14.93 11.89
C PRO A 414 14.44 16.16 12.70
N PRO A 415 13.72 15.97 13.82
CA PRO A 415 13.49 17.03 14.78
C PRO A 415 14.81 17.57 15.34
N ASN A 416 14.87 18.89 15.54
CA ASN A 416 16.03 19.59 16.10
C ASN A 416 16.12 19.41 17.63
N SER A 417 17.15 20.00 18.24
CA SER A 417 17.41 19.88 19.69
C SER A 417 16.33 20.52 20.59
N SER A 418 15.44 21.37 20.05
CA SER A 418 14.26 21.82 20.80
C SER A 418 13.13 20.79 20.82
N GLY A 419 13.15 19.79 19.92
CA GLY A 419 12.12 18.77 19.74
C GLY A 419 11.08 19.11 18.67
N LEU A 420 11.41 20.00 17.72
CA LEU A 420 10.52 20.42 16.63
C LEU A 420 11.20 20.15 15.28
N ILE A 421 10.42 19.89 14.22
CA ILE A 421 10.94 19.98 12.85
C ILE A 421 11.23 21.46 12.56
N SER A 422 12.43 21.76 12.08
CA SER A 422 12.89 23.12 11.78
C SER A 422 12.09 23.79 10.65
N ASP A 423 11.94 25.12 10.74
CA ASP A 423 11.20 25.91 9.74
C ASP A 423 11.78 25.76 8.32
N GLU A 424 13.11 25.61 8.17
CA GLU A 424 13.73 25.40 6.86
C GLU A 424 13.32 24.06 6.24
N ASP A 425 13.18 23.02 7.06
CA ASP A 425 12.76 21.70 6.60
C ASP A 425 11.28 21.72 6.20
N ILE A 426 10.44 22.40 7.00
CA ILE A 426 9.01 22.61 6.68
C ILE A 426 8.88 23.35 5.35
N GLN A 427 9.66 24.41 5.14
CA GLN A 427 9.62 25.18 3.90
C GLN A 427 10.02 24.30 2.69
N ALA A 428 11.10 23.53 2.79
CA ALA A 428 11.53 22.63 1.72
C ALA A 428 10.46 21.59 1.37
N LEU A 429 9.77 21.04 2.37
CA LEU A 429 8.67 20.09 2.19
C LEU A 429 7.43 20.74 1.53
N GLN A 430 7.09 21.97 1.93
CA GLN A 430 5.98 22.71 1.32
C GLN A 430 6.27 23.02 -0.15
N GLU A 431 7.46 23.51 -0.46
CA GLU A 431 7.89 23.75 -1.84
C GLU A 431 7.89 22.46 -2.67
N PHE A 432 8.39 21.35 -2.10
CA PHE A 432 8.37 20.03 -2.75
C PHE A 432 6.94 19.55 -3.05
N LYS A 433 6.01 19.71 -2.09
CA LYS A 433 4.59 19.43 -2.32
C LYS A 433 4.02 20.28 -3.44
N GLU A 434 4.29 21.58 -3.45
CA GLU A 434 3.77 22.49 -4.47
C GLU A 434 4.31 22.17 -5.87
N LEU A 435 5.57 21.76 -5.99
CA LEU A 435 6.13 21.25 -7.25
C LEU A 435 5.35 20.02 -7.73
N ARG A 436 5.19 19.00 -6.88
CA ARG A 436 4.43 17.78 -7.25
C ARG A 436 2.99 18.10 -7.63
N ARG A 437 2.30 18.92 -6.82
CA ARG A 437 0.92 19.35 -7.10
C ARG A 437 0.82 20.07 -8.45
N SER A 438 1.73 20.99 -8.74
CA SER A 438 1.76 21.74 -10.00
C SER A 438 1.94 20.84 -11.22
N ILE A 439 2.79 19.80 -11.11
CA ILE A 439 3.07 18.87 -12.21
C ILE A 439 1.91 17.89 -12.43
N PHE A 440 1.42 17.27 -11.36
CA PHE A 440 0.55 16.08 -11.45
C PHE A 440 -0.95 16.37 -11.29
N SER A 441 -1.37 17.58 -10.90
CA SER A 441 -2.79 17.91 -10.70
C SER A 441 -3.64 17.96 -11.96
N ASN A 442 -3.03 17.98 -13.14
CA ASN A 442 -3.74 17.97 -14.42
C ASN A 442 -3.17 16.87 -15.32
N ASN A 443 -4.02 15.93 -15.71
CA ASN A 443 -3.69 14.95 -16.73
C ASN A 443 -4.03 15.53 -18.11
N LEU A 444 -3.00 15.87 -18.88
CA LEU A 444 -3.15 16.46 -20.20
C LEU A 444 -3.79 15.50 -21.22
N ALA A 445 -3.88 14.22 -20.91
CA ALA A 445 -4.52 13.21 -21.75
C ALA A 445 -6.03 13.04 -21.52
N GLU A 446 -6.59 13.57 -20.43
CA GLU A 446 -7.94 13.24 -19.94
C GLU A 446 -9.06 13.57 -20.95
N LYS A 447 -8.88 14.61 -21.76
CA LYS A 447 -9.85 15.04 -22.78
C LYS A 447 -9.65 14.38 -24.14
N GLY A 448 -8.62 13.54 -24.28
CA GLY A 448 -8.28 12.90 -25.53
C GLY A 448 -9.25 11.78 -25.90
N LEU A 449 -9.30 11.46 -27.20
CA LEU A 449 -9.91 10.23 -27.69
C LEU A 449 -8.91 9.10 -27.56
N LEU A 450 -9.32 8.03 -26.87
CA LEU A 450 -8.47 6.89 -26.57
C LEU A 450 -9.05 5.62 -27.19
N THR A 451 -8.22 4.90 -27.93
CA THR A 451 -8.57 3.59 -28.50
C THR A 451 -7.46 2.59 -28.19
N ALA A 452 -7.78 1.31 -28.25
CA ALA A 452 -6.81 0.24 -28.05
C ALA A 452 -6.75 -0.68 -29.27
N SER A 453 -5.58 -1.30 -29.45
CA SER A 453 -5.39 -2.46 -30.35
C SER A 453 -6.45 -3.55 -30.18
N SER A 454 -6.85 -3.82 -28.93
CA SER A 454 -7.95 -4.72 -28.57
C SER A 454 -8.50 -4.37 -27.18
N ILE A 455 -9.71 -4.85 -26.90
CA ILE A 455 -10.40 -4.70 -25.63
C ILE A 455 -10.95 -6.07 -25.26
N ARG A 456 -10.63 -6.56 -24.07
CA ARG A 456 -11.11 -7.86 -23.59
C ARG A 456 -12.64 -7.93 -23.66
N GLY A 457 -13.16 -8.83 -24.46
CA GLY A 457 -14.59 -8.97 -24.69
C GLY A 457 -15.21 -8.04 -25.72
N GLY A 458 -14.39 -7.51 -26.62
CA GLY A 458 -14.81 -6.66 -27.72
C GLY A 458 -15.00 -5.18 -27.36
N ASN A 459 -15.22 -4.37 -28.40
CA ASN A 459 -15.22 -2.90 -28.31
C ASN A 459 -16.34 -2.30 -27.45
N ASP A 460 -17.43 -3.05 -27.24
CA ASP A 460 -18.57 -2.61 -26.44
C ASP A 460 -18.43 -2.98 -24.96
N ASN A 461 -17.30 -3.59 -24.55
CA ASN A 461 -17.07 -3.96 -23.16
C ASN A 461 -16.48 -2.81 -22.33
N TYR A 462 -17.35 -2.10 -21.62
CA TYR A 462 -16.97 -1.00 -20.72
C TYR A 462 -16.10 -1.44 -19.55
N GLN A 463 -16.14 -2.70 -19.12
CA GLN A 463 -15.38 -3.17 -17.95
C GLN A 463 -13.86 -3.07 -18.15
N PHE A 464 -13.38 -3.27 -19.38
CA PHE A 464 -11.95 -3.23 -19.73
C PHE A 464 -11.66 -2.14 -20.76
N SER A 465 -12.53 -1.14 -20.83
CA SER A 465 -12.41 0.00 -21.74
C SER A 465 -11.03 0.65 -21.62
N PRO A 466 -10.42 1.10 -22.73
CA PRO A 466 -9.20 1.87 -22.67
C PRO A 466 -9.37 3.14 -21.82
N TYR A 467 -10.56 3.75 -21.79
CA TYR A 467 -10.83 4.96 -21.01
C TYR A 467 -10.67 4.77 -19.49
N ASN A 468 -10.68 3.54 -18.99
CA ASN A 468 -10.43 3.25 -17.58
C ASN A 468 -9.05 3.75 -17.12
N VAL A 469 -8.07 3.89 -18.03
CA VAL A 469 -6.73 4.38 -17.68
C VAL A 469 -6.68 5.87 -17.29
N PHE A 470 -7.77 6.62 -17.46
CA PHE A 470 -7.84 8.02 -17.00
C PHE A 470 -8.48 8.16 -15.61
N GLU A 471 -9.03 7.08 -15.05
CA GLU A 471 -9.54 7.07 -13.69
C GLU A 471 -8.41 6.72 -12.72
N GLU A 472 -8.17 7.56 -11.71
CA GLU A 472 -7.23 7.23 -10.64
C GLU A 472 -7.78 6.11 -9.75
N SER A 473 -7.54 4.87 -10.15
CA SER A 473 -7.99 3.68 -9.43
C SER A 473 -7.10 2.51 -9.81
N ILE A 474 -6.80 1.63 -8.85
CA ILE A 474 -6.19 0.34 -9.18
C ILE A 474 -7.22 -0.72 -9.59
N TYR A 475 -8.52 -0.46 -9.40
CA TYR A 475 -9.60 -1.44 -9.60
C TYR A 475 -10.31 -1.31 -10.94
N THR A 476 -10.13 -0.19 -11.63
CA THR A 476 -10.54 0.00 -13.03
C THR A 476 -9.27 0.02 -13.87
N TYR A 477 -9.28 -0.73 -14.97
CA TYR A 477 -8.11 -0.87 -15.82
C TYR A 477 -8.51 -1.26 -17.24
N TRP A 478 -7.62 -0.97 -18.19
CA TRP A 478 -7.67 -1.54 -19.52
C TRP A 478 -7.08 -2.96 -19.51
N ALA A 479 -7.72 -3.87 -20.24
CA ALA A 479 -7.21 -5.19 -20.54
C ALA A 479 -7.40 -5.50 -22.04
N PRO A 480 -6.37 -6.01 -22.73
CA PRO A 480 -6.49 -6.45 -24.12
C PRO A 480 -7.25 -7.78 -24.22
N GLU A 481 -7.62 -8.16 -25.44
CA GLU A 481 -8.06 -9.53 -25.71
C GLU A 481 -6.96 -10.55 -25.36
N GLU A 482 -7.38 -11.80 -25.14
CA GLU A 482 -6.46 -12.89 -24.80
C GLU A 482 -5.52 -13.21 -25.97
N ASP A 483 -4.29 -13.63 -25.61
CA ASP A 483 -3.26 -14.14 -26.52
C ASP A 483 -2.87 -13.16 -27.65
N GLN A 484 -3.10 -11.86 -27.46
CA GLN A 484 -2.65 -10.83 -28.38
C GLN A 484 -1.14 -10.60 -28.28
N ARG A 485 -0.54 -10.15 -29.38
CA ARG A 485 0.90 -9.84 -29.45
C ARG A 485 1.20 -8.37 -29.65
N ASP A 486 0.20 -7.59 -30.08
CA ASP A 486 0.31 -6.16 -30.31
C ASP A 486 -0.54 -5.43 -29.27
N TRP A 487 0.10 -4.87 -28.25
CA TRP A 487 -0.57 -4.14 -27.18
C TRP A 487 -0.29 -2.64 -27.30
N VAL A 488 -1.27 -1.93 -27.85
CA VAL A 488 -1.14 -0.50 -28.12
C VAL A 488 -2.37 0.24 -27.62
N LEU A 489 -2.14 1.35 -26.90
CA LEU A 489 -3.12 2.40 -26.63
C LEU A 489 -2.81 3.59 -27.55
N TYR A 490 -3.77 3.98 -28.39
CA TYR A 490 -3.69 5.12 -29.28
C TYR A 490 -4.46 6.29 -28.70
N LEU A 491 -3.80 7.44 -28.60
CA LEU A 491 -4.33 8.65 -27.99
C LEU A 491 -4.31 9.79 -29.01
N ASP A 492 -5.47 10.37 -29.26
CA ASP A 492 -5.65 11.63 -29.98
C ASP A 492 -6.08 12.71 -28.98
N LEU A 493 -5.16 13.60 -28.64
CA LEU A 493 -5.38 14.69 -27.69
C LEU A 493 -6.38 15.75 -28.16
N GLN A 494 -6.93 15.62 -29.38
CA GLN A 494 -7.83 16.58 -30.05
C GLN A 494 -7.17 17.89 -30.46
N GLU A 495 -6.07 18.26 -29.81
CA GLU A 495 -5.24 19.41 -30.14
C GLU A 495 -3.75 19.10 -29.91
N SER A 496 -2.89 19.99 -30.39
CA SER A 496 -1.44 19.85 -30.23
C SER A 496 -1.01 20.32 -28.84
N VAL A 497 -0.61 19.39 -27.96
CA VAL A 497 -0.28 19.67 -26.55
C VAL A 497 1.21 19.47 -26.29
N SER A 498 1.78 20.32 -25.43
CA SER A 498 3.15 20.17 -24.93
C SER A 498 3.19 19.44 -23.59
N PHE A 499 4.04 18.42 -23.49
CA PHE A 499 4.22 17.60 -22.29
C PHE A 499 5.62 17.01 -22.26
N ASN A 500 6.06 16.56 -21.09
CA ASN A 500 7.42 16.05 -20.89
C ASN A 500 7.54 14.98 -19.78
N VAL A 501 6.40 14.53 -19.25
CA VAL A 501 6.31 13.44 -18.28
C VAL A 501 5.21 12.47 -18.69
N LEU A 502 5.55 11.18 -18.69
CA LEU A 502 4.60 10.08 -18.82
C LEU A 502 4.46 9.39 -17.46
N GLN A 503 3.21 9.21 -17.01
CA GLN A 503 2.84 8.38 -15.87
C GLN A 503 2.15 7.11 -16.37
N VAL A 504 2.55 5.94 -15.85
CA VAL A 504 1.88 4.65 -16.10
C VAL A 504 1.77 3.89 -14.78
N GLN A 505 0.64 3.20 -14.57
CA GLN A 505 0.41 2.34 -13.41
C GLN A 505 -0.21 1.01 -13.84
N GLU A 506 0.18 -0.07 -13.16
CA GLU A 506 -0.46 -1.38 -13.25
C GLU A 506 -1.39 -1.60 -12.05
N PRO A 507 -2.50 -2.35 -12.22
CA PRO A 507 -3.32 -2.81 -11.11
C PRO A 507 -2.57 -3.91 -10.34
N ILE A 508 -1.61 -3.55 -9.48
CA ILE A 508 -0.68 -4.49 -8.84
C ILE A 508 -1.32 -5.58 -7.97
N HIS A 509 -2.58 -5.40 -7.54
CA HIS A 509 -3.38 -6.45 -6.92
C HIS A 509 -3.66 -7.64 -7.86
N MET A 510 -3.44 -7.46 -9.18
CA MET A 510 -3.49 -8.47 -10.24
C MET A 510 -2.09 -8.96 -10.67
N GLY A 511 -1.04 -8.59 -9.93
CA GLY A 511 0.36 -8.92 -10.20
C GLY A 511 1.05 -7.94 -11.15
N GLN A 512 2.37 -7.79 -11.02
CA GLN A 512 3.21 -6.95 -11.88
C GLN A 512 3.57 -7.67 -13.18
N ARG A 513 3.24 -7.09 -14.35
CA ARG A 513 3.25 -7.77 -15.65
C ARG A 513 4.25 -7.16 -16.62
N ILE A 514 4.24 -5.83 -16.79
CA ILE A 514 4.97 -5.14 -17.86
C ILE A 514 6.49 -5.25 -17.64
N ILE A 515 7.20 -5.71 -18.67
CA ILE A 515 8.67 -5.85 -18.70
C ILE A 515 9.31 -4.67 -19.46
N LYS A 516 8.68 -4.25 -20.56
CA LYS A 516 9.20 -3.20 -21.45
C LYS A 516 8.06 -2.50 -22.18
N PHE A 517 8.17 -1.20 -22.33
CA PHE A 517 7.22 -0.37 -23.07
C PHE A 517 7.89 0.89 -23.63
N HIS A 518 7.21 1.57 -24.55
CA HIS A 518 7.66 2.87 -25.04
C HIS A 518 6.48 3.76 -25.44
N LEU A 519 6.75 5.07 -25.51
CA LEU A 519 5.82 6.08 -25.99
C LEU A 519 6.31 6.61 -27.34
N GLU A 520 5.42 6.64 -28.33
CA GLU A 520 5.66 7.30 -29.60
C GLU A 520 4.71 8.50 -29.80
N ILE A 521 5.19 9.50 -30.54
CA ILE A 521 4.38 10.62 -31.01
C ILE A 521 4.40 10.68 -32.53
N LEU A 522 3.33 11.21 -33.13
CA LEU A 522 3.32 11.53 -34.55
C LEU A 522 3.98 12.89 -34.76
N SER A 523 5.08 12.93 -35.53
CA SER A 523 5.84 14.13 -35.84
C SER A 523 6.30 14.12 -37.30
N GLY A 524 5.80 15.07 -38.09
CA GLY A 524 6.10 15.16 -39.53
C GLY A 524 5.61 13.94 -40.32
N GLY A 525 4.41 13.44 -39.99
CA GLY A 525 3.78 12.29 -40.64
C GLY A 525 4.41 10.93 -40.30
N ARG A 526 5.37 10.88 -39.38
CA ARG A 526 6.03 9.64 -38.95
C ARG A 526 5.95 9.49 -37.43
N TRP A 527 5.73 8.26 -36.98
CA TRP A 527 5.85 7.91 -35.57
C TRP A 527 7.31 7.98 -35.13
N LYS A 528 7.56 8.60 -33.99
CA LYS A 528 8.88 8.71 -33.38
C LYS A 528 8.80 8.31 -31.90
N ASN A 529 9.69 7.41 -31.49
CA ASN A 529 9.89 7.09 -30.08
C ASN A 529 10.39 8.33 -29.31
N VAL A 530 9.70 8.65 -28.21
CA VAL A 530 10.03 9.75 -27.30
C VAL A 530 10.76 9.26 -26.07
N ILE A 531 10.28 8.15 -25.49
CA ILE A 531 10.87 7.54 -24.31
C ILE A 531 10.57 6.04 -24.28
N SER A 532 11.50 5.26 -23.75
CA SER A 532 11.33 3.83 -23.49
C SER A 532 11.53 3.54 -22.01
N GLY A 533 10.76 2.60 -21.47
CA GLY A 533 10.78 2.17 -20.08
C GLY A 533 10.87 0.64 -19.96
N THR A 534 11.19 0.18 -18.75
CA THR A 534 11.19 -1.24 -18.39
C THR A 534 9.95 -1.57 -17.56
N THR A 535 10.11 -1.99 -16.29
CA THR A 535 9.00 -2.30 -15.39
C THR A 535 8.13 -1.08 -15.10
N VAL A 536 6.82 -1.31 -14.94
CA VAL A 536 5.88 -0.29 -14.48
C VAL A 536 5.58 -0.45 -12.99
N GLY A 537 4.96 -1.56 -12.59
CA GLY A 537 4.50 -1.81 -11.22
C GLY A 537 3.41 -0.83 -10.79
N TYR A 538 3.39 -0.45 -9.52
CA TYR A 538 2.38 0.46 -8.99
C TYR A 538 2.42 1.82 -9.68
N LYS A 539 3.61 2.39 -9.86
CA LYS A 539 3.75 3.71 -10.47
C LYS A 539 5.09 3.88 -11.16
N ARG A 540 5.02 4.30 -12.42
CA ARG A 540 6.16 4.67 -13.25
C ARG A 540 6.01 6.09 -13.77
N LEU A 541 7.01 6.92 -13.50
CA LEU A 541 7.14 8.28 -14.00
C LEU A 541 8.39 8.37 -14.88
N LEU A 542 8.20 8.74 -16.14
CA LEU A 542 9.27 8.92 -17.11
C LEU A 542 9.31 10.37 -17.54
N ARG A 543 10.41 11.06 -17.22
CA ARG A 543 10.70 12.40 -17.74
C ARG A 543 11.49 12.29 -19.05
N PHE A 544 11.22 13.19 -19.98
CA PHE A 544 11.92 13.33 -21.26
C PHE A 544 11.94 14.81 -21.68
N PRO A 545 12.72 15.21 -22.70
CA PRO A 545 12.66 16.59 -23.20
C PRO A 545 11.25 16.94 -23.69
N THR A 546 10.85 18.22 -23.54
CA THR A 546 9.52 18.67 -23.95
C THR A 546 9.26 18.40 -25.42
N VAL A 547 8.18 17.69 -25.70
CA VAL A 547 7.66 17.44 -27.04
C VAL A 547 6.30 18.10 -27.19
N GLN A 548 5.89 18.33 -28.43
CA GLN A 548 4.56 18.80 -28.78
C GLN A 548 3.95 17.84 -29.79
N SER A 549 2.76 17.32 -29.50
CA SER A 549 2.03 16.44 -30.43
C SER A 549 0.54 16.39 -30.10
N GLN A 550 -0.26 16.01 -31.09
CA GLN A 550 -1.67 15.65 -30.92
C GLN A 550 -1.85 14.13 -30.81
N TYR A 551 -1.09 13.35 -31.58
CA TYR A 551 -1.27 11.90 -31.67
C TYR A 551 -0.12 11.17 -31.00
N LEU A 552 -0.47 10.25 -30.12
CA LEU A 552 0.46 9.42 -29.36
C LEU A 552 0.05 7.97 -29.43
N LYS A 553 1.00 7.08 -29.17
CA LYS A 553 0.67 5.72 -28.77
C LYS A 553 1.62 5.22 -27.69
N LEU A 554 1.04 4.57 -26.68
CA LEU A 554 1.77 3.79 -25.69
C LEU A 554 1.79 2.34 -26.18
N VAL A 555 2.99 1.79 -26.35
CA VAL A 555 3.20 0.43 -26.85
C VAL A 555 3.82 -0.40 -25.73
N ILE A 556 3.19 -1.52 -25.38
CA ILE A 556 3.77 -2.50 -24.47
C ILE A 556 4.54 -3.51 -25.32
N ASP A 557 5.87 -3.51 -25.21
CA ASP A 557 6.75 -4.34 -26.03
C ASP A 557 6.86 -5.77 -25.47
N MET A 558 6.87 -5.89 -24.14
CA MET A 558 7.07 -7.16 -23.45
C MET A 558 6.34 -7.16 -22.12
N SER A 559 5.71 -8.29 -21.78
CA SER A 559 4.95 -8.48 -20.54
C SER A 559 4.98 -9.96 -20.12
N ARG A 560 4.86 -10.24 -18.82
CA ARG A 560 4.82 -11.61 -18.25
C ARG A 560 3.51 -12.35 -18.57
N ALA A 561 2.44 -11.60 -18.82
CA ALA A 561 1.11 -12.03 -19.24
C ALA A 561 0.44 -10.87 -19.98
N ASP A 562 -0.81 -11.00 -20.41
CA ASP A 562 -1.58 -9.87 -20.97
C ASP A 562 -1.44 -8.63 -20.07
N PRO A 563 -0.92 -7.50 -20.59
CA PRO A 563 -0.65 -6.32 -19.78
C PRO A 563 -1.95 -5.67 -19.32
N LEU A 564 -1.93 -5.15 -18.10
CA LEU A 564 -3.04 -4.37 -17.55
C LEU A 564 -2.54 -2.98 -17.18
N ILE A 565 -3.28 -1.96 -17.58
CA ILE A 565 -2.94 -0.56 -17.27
C ILE A 565 -4.11 0.01 -16.49
N SER A 566 -3.86 0.44 -15.26
CA SER A 566 -4.87 1.05 -14.39
C SER A 566 -4.86 2.56 -14.49
N TYR A 567 -3.72 3.16 -14.81
CA TYR A 567 -3.63 4.60 -15.02
C TYR A 567 -2.57 4.99 -16.05
N MET A 568 -2.89 5.99 -16.87
CA MET A 568 -1.98 6.65 -17.79
C MET A 568 -2.17 8.17 -17.70
N GLY A 569 -1.07 8.89 -17.48
CA GLY A 569 -1.06 10.35 -17.39
C GLY A 569 -0.01 11.00 -18.27
N LEU A 570 -0.34 12.13 -18.87
CA LEU A 570 0.62 13.04 -19.50
C LEU A 570 0.69 14.33 -18.69
N HIS A 571 1.89 14.73 -18.29
CA HIS A 571 2.11 15.89 -17.43
C HIS A 571 3.23 16.79 -17.96
N MET A 572 3.28 18.00 -17.42
CA MET A 572 4.28 19.00 -17.77
C MET A 572 5.05 19.45 -16.53
N ASP A 573 6.30 18.99 -16.42
CA ASP A 573 7.28 19.46 -15.48
C ASP A 573 8.04 20.66 -16.07
N ARG A 574 7.72 21.87 -15.59
CA ARG A 574 8.35 23.12 -16.04
C ARG A 574 9.60 23.48 -15.24
N PHE A 575 9.95 22.67 -14.25
CA PHE A 575 10.97 22.97 -13.25
C PHE A 575 12.25 22.18 -13.49
N SER A 576 12.12 20.90 -13.87
CA SER A 576 13.24 20.06 -14.25
C SER A 576 13.78 20.46 -15.63
N ILE A 577 15.00 20.99 -15.71
CA ILE A 577 15.68 21.20 -17.00
C ILE A 577 16.35 19.89 -17.41
N LEU A 578 15.73 19.16 -18.34
CA LEU A 578 16.42 18.09 -19.06
C LEU A 578 17.08 18.71 -20.30
N SER A 579 18.36 19.04 -20.20
CA SER A 579 19.11 19.48 -21.39
C SER A 579 19.16 18.33 -22.40
N HIS A 580 18.92 18.65 -23.67
CA HIS A 580 19.37 17.75 -24.74
C HIS A 580 20.87 17.55 -24.57
N ALA A 581 21.31 16.32 -24.33
CA ALA A 581 22.72 15.98 -24.30
C ALA A 581 23.32 16.20 -25.70
N SER A 582 23.72 17.43 -25.97
CA SER A 582 24.79 17.75 -26.91
C SER A 582 26.00 18.09 -26.06
N ASN A 583 27.05 17.27 -26.18
CA ASN A 583 28.39 17.48 -25.60
C ASN A 583 28.77 18.96 -25.52
N THR A 584 28.84 19.53 -24.32
CA THR A 584 30.00 20.28 -23.80
C THR A 584 29.70 20.84 -22.40
N THR A 585 30.72 20.77 -21.57
CA THR A 585 30.85 21.22 -20.19
C THR A 585 30.34 22.65 -19.97
N SER A 586 29.48 22.85 -18.97
CA SER A 586 29.49 23.98 -18.01
C SER A 586 28.25 23.89 -17.11
N GLN A 587 28.45 23.54 -15.83
CA GLN A 587 27.43 23.63 -14.79
C GLN A 587 27.12 25.11 -14.50
N ILE A 588 25.86 25.50 -14.62
CA ILE A 588 25.36 26.76 -14.05
C ILE A 588 24.36 26.38 -12.97
N TYR A 589 24.75 26.60 -11.71
CA TYR A 589 23.86 26.55 -10.55
C TYR A 589 22.91 27.75 -10.60
N VAL A 590 21.61 27.49 -10.71
CA VAL A 590 20.58 28.52 -10.50
C VAL A 590 20.00 28.32 -9.11
N ASN A 591 20.17 29.35 -8.27
CA ASN A 591 19.72 29.38 -6.88
C ASN A 591 18.18 29.48 -6.84
N GLY A 592 17.51 28.51 -6.22
CA GLY A 592 16.07 28.26 -6.34
C GLY A 592 15.12 29.14 -5.50
N SER A 593 15.62 30.17 -4.82
CA SER A 593 14.84 30.89 -3.79
C SER A 593 13.93 32.03 -4.29
N GLN A 594 13.64 32.15 -5.59
CA GLN A 594 12.86 33.28 -6.14
C GLN A 594 11.62 32.95 -6.98
N VAL A 595 11.20 31.69 -7.13
CA VAL A 595 10.17 31.34 -8.14
C VAL A 595 8.71 31.51 -7.66
N LEU A 596 8.45 31.83 -6.39
CA LEU A 596 7.07 31.94 -5.86
C LEU A 596 6.68 33.35 -5.38
N ARG A 597 6.99 34.40 -6.16
CA ARG A 597 6.29 35.70 -6.04
C ARG A 597 5.78 36.17 -7.41
N GLN A 598 4.57 35.73 -7.77
CA GLN A 598 3.82 36.42 -8.82
C GLN A 598 3.17 37.68 -8.26
N VAL A 599 3.66 38.85 -8.68
CA VAL A 599 3.02 40.15 -8.48
C VAL A 599 1.87 40.27 -9.49
N PRO A 600 0.64 40.63 -9.08
CA PRO A 600 -0.45 40.85 -10.02
C PRO A 600 -0.29 42.20 -10.71
N ASN A 601 -0.03 42.20 -12.02
CA ASN A 601 -0.10 43.39 -12.85
C ASN A 601 -1.56 43.87 -12.97
N LYS A 602 -1.92 44.91 -12.23
CA LYS A 602 -3.13 45.69 -12.48
C LYS A 602 -2.88 46.63 -13.66
N HIS A 603 -3.61 46.40 -14.76
CA HIS A 603 -3.83 47.41 -15.77
C HIS A 603 -4.88 48.42 -15.26
N SER A 604 -4.51 49.70 -15.19
CA SER A 604 -5.48 50.80 -15.28
C SER A 604 -4.95 51.90 -16.20
N GLN A 605 -5.55 52.00 -17.38
CA GLN A 605 -5.81 53.27 -18.08
C GLN A 605 -6.67 54.12 -17.12
N THR A 606 -6.62 55.45 -16.99
CA THR A 606 -6.47 56.56 -17.94
C THR A 606 -6.32 57.84 -17.10
N ALA A 607 -5.33 58.69 -17.39
CA ALA A 607 -5.47 60.08 -17.86
C ALA A 607 -6.09 61.16 -16.95
N THR A 608 -5.33 62.26 -16.89
CA THR A 608 -5.70 63.70 -16.89
C THR A 608 -5.92 64.50 -15.60
N VAL A 609 -5.05 65.54 -15.53
CA VAL A 609 -5.01 66.82 -14.77
C VAL A 609 -4.67 66.75 -13.29
#